data_AF-A0A800BQL0-F1
#
_entry.id   AF-A0A800BQL0-F1
#
_cell.length_a   1.000
_cell.length_b   1.000
_cell.length_c   1.000
_cell.angle_alpha   90.00
_cell.angle_beta   90.00
_cell.angle_gamma   90.00
#
_symmetry.space_group_name_H-M   'P 1'
#
loop_
_entity.id
_entity.type
_entity.pdbx_description
1 polymer ?
#
loop_
_entity_poly.entity_id
_entity_poly.type
_entity_poly.pdbx_seq_one_letter_code
_entity_poly.pdbx_strand_id
1 'polypeptide(L)'
;MNNTLIASIAFSLFILCPRMAGMTYVIAKSSHVNIVQSVIFGMVLAIPLTILMVHIFGKYGLWGALAFCIITDLGAALIMTKMSLKAALETFVIALFVIVGVRVASFVSKFIF
;
A
#
# COMPACT_ATOMS: atom_id res chain seq x y z
N MET A 1 -25.51 -12.19 7.44
CA MET A 1 -25.27 -10.73 7.37
C MET A 1 -24.20 -10.21 8.33
N ASN A 2 -23.99 -10.81 9.51
CA ASN A 2 -22.95 -10.31 10.45
C ASN A 2 -21.49 -10.52 9.97
N ASN A 3 -21.19 -11.63 9.29
CA ASN A 3 -19.81 -11.93 8.89
C ASN A 3 -19.24 -10.96 7.84
N THR A 4 -20.04 -10.45 6.91
CA THR A 4 -19.56 -9.50 5.89
C THR A 4 -19.21 -8.15 6.50
N LEU A 5 -19.98 -7.68 7.50
CA LEU A 5 -19.66 -6.42 8.18
C LEU A 5 -18.37 -6.53 8.99
N ILE A 6 -18.20 -7.64 9.73
CA ILE A 6 -16.99 -7.91 10.52
C ILE A 6 -15.77 -8.04 9.60
N ALA A 7 -15.90 -8.76 8.48
CA ALA A 7 -14.83 -8.90 7.49
C ALA A 7 -14.44 -7.55 6.87
N SER A 8 -15.41 -6.71 6.53
CA SER A 8 -15.15 -5.37 5.99
C SER A 8 -14.44 -4.45 7.00
N ILE A 9 -14.81 -4.54 8.28
CA ILE A 9 -14.15 -3.77 9.35
C ILE A 9 -12.71 -4.28 9.55
N ALA A 10 -12.49 -5.59 9.57
CA ALA A 10 -11.14 -6.14 9.66
C ALA A 10 -10.28 -5.72 8.44
N PHE A 11 -10.87 -5.76 7.24
CA PHE A 11 -10.18 -5.35 6.02
C PHE A 11 -9.80 -3.87 6.02
N SER A 12 -10.66 -2.97 6.53
CA SER A 12 -10.31 -1.55 6.63
C SER A 12 -9.13 -1.29 7.58
N LEU A 13 -9.02 -2.09 8.65
CA LEU A 13 -7.86 -2.04 9.55
C LEU A 13 -6.57 -2.53 8.89
N PHE A 14 -6.64 -3.50 7.98
CA PHE A 14 -5.47 -3.95 7.21
C PHE A 14 -4.97 -2.93 6.19
N ILE A 15 -5.84 -2.03 5.70
CA ILE A 15 -5.44 -0.96 4.76
C ILE A 15 -4.66 0.15 5.48
N LEU A 16 -4.95 0.36 6.77
CA LEU A 16 -4.28 1.38 7.57
C LEU A 16 -2.83 0.96 7.87
N CYS A 17 -1.89 1.73 7.34
CA CYS A 17 -0.47 1.53 7.58
C CYS A 17 0.21 2.85 7.99
N PRO A 18 1.19 2.82 8.91
CA PRO A 18 1.88 4.02 9.37
C PRO A 18 2.58 4.77 8.23
N ARG A 19 2.96 4.05 7.15
CA ARG A 19 3.51 4.63 5.92
C ARG A 19 2.54 5.61 5.27
N MET A 20 1.28 5.23 5.09
CA MET A 20 0.29 6.09 4.42
C MET A 20 0.15 7.41 5.17
N ALA A 21 0.05 7.36 6.50
CA ALA A 21 0.00 8.56 7.34
C ALA A 21 1.25 9.44 7.19
N GLY A 22 2.45 8.83 7.26
CA GLY A 22 3.72 9.55 7.11
C GLY A 22 3.86 10.25 5.75
N MET A 23 3.55 9.55 4.66
CA MET A 23 3.66 10.10 3.31
C MET A 23 2.64 11.20 3.05
N THR A 24 1.41 11.05 3.55
CA THR A 24 0.39 12.10 3.42
C THR A 24 0.80 13.37 4.16
N TYR A 25 1.42 13.23 5.34
CA TYR A 25 1.96 14.37 6.08
C TYR A 25 3.09 15.09 5.32
N VAL A 26 4.02 14.34 4.72
CA VAL A 26 5.10 14.91 3.90
C VAL A 26 4.53 15.64 2.68
N ILE A 27 3.57 15.03 1.97
CA ILE A 27 2.90 15.61 0.79
C ILE A 27 2.19 16.92 1.16
N ALA A 28 1.38 16.90 2.23
CA ALA A 28 0.66 18.08 2.70
C ALA A 28 1.61 19.21 3.09
N LYS A 29 2.72 18.88 3.76
CA LYS A 29 3.76 19.86 4.12
C LYS A 29 4.47 20.45 2.90
N SER A 30 4.73 19.65 1.86
CA SER A 30 5.42 20.13 0.65
C SER A 30 4.51 20.88 -0.33
N SER A 31 3.20 20.64 -0.31
CA SER A 31 2.27 21.18 -1.31
C SER A 31 1.23 22.15 -0.77
N HIS A 32 1.31 22.52 0.52
CA HIS A 32 0.37 23.42 1.19
C HIS A 32 -1.13 23.02 1.06
N VAL A 33 -1.40 21.75 0.74
CA VAL A 33 -2.75 21.18 0.66
C VAL A 33 -3.18 20.63 2.02
N ASN A 34 -4.47 20.76 2.31
CA ASN A 34 -5.05 20.23 3.54
C ASN A 34 -4.91 18.70 3.58
N ILE A 35 -4.34 18.17 4.67
CA ILE A 35 -4.10 16.73 4.89
C ILE A 35 -5.40 15.93 4.65
N VAL A 36 -6.53 16.40 5.19
CA VAL A 36 -7.82 15.71 5.10
C VAL A 36 -8.26 15.57 3.64
N GLN A 37 -8.06 16.62 2.84
CA GLN A 37 -8.43 16.63 1.44
C GLN A 37 -7.56 15.64 0.64
N SER A 38 -6.24 15.63 0.88
CA SER A 38 -5.33 14.67 0.26
C SER A 38 -5.68 13.21 0.59
N VAL A 39 -6.11 12.91 1.83
CA VAL A 39 -6.56 11.57 2.21
C VAL A 39 -7.84 11.20 1.47
N ILE A 40 -8.86 12.06 1.45
CA ILE A 40 -10.15 11.75 0.83
C ILE A 40 -9.97 11.45 -0.67
N PHE A 41 -9.31 12.35 -1.41
CA PHE A 41 -9.08 12.14 -2.84
C PHE A 41 -8.17 10.94 -3.11
N GLY A 42 -7.15 10.73 -2.26
CA GLY A 42 -6.28 9.56 -2.33
C GLY A 42 -7.05 8.26 -2.14
N MET A 43 -7.98 8.20 -1.19
CA MET A 43 -8.79 7.01 -0.91
C MET A 43 -9.77 6.69 -2.03
N VAL A 44 -10.38 7.71 -2.65
CA VAL A 44 -11.25 7.52 -3.83
C VAL A 44 -10.48 6.83 -4.96
N LEU A 45 -9.21 7.22 -5.18
CA LEU A 45 -8.34 6.56 -6.15
C LEU A 45 -7.81 5.19 -5.66
N ALA A 46 -7.60 5.01 -4.36
CA ALA A 46 -7.09 3.76 -3.80
C ALA A 46 -8.11 2.60 -3.79
N ILE A 47 -9.41 2.90 -3.71
CA ILE A 47 -10.49 1.89 -3.74
C ILE A 47 -10.43 1.03 -5.01
N PRO A 48 -10.43 1.57 -6.25
CA PRO A 48 -10.35 0.72 -7.44
C PRO A 48 -9.03 -0.05 -7.52
N LEU A 49 -7.91 0.53 -7.06
CA LEU A 49 -6.62 -0.15 -7.03
C LEU A 49 -6.60 -1.34 -6.06
N THR A 50 -7.20 -1.18 -4.88
CA THR A 50 -7.30 -2.27 -3.90
C THR A 50 -8.20 -3.39 -4.40
N ILE A 51 -9.36 -3.08 -5.02
CA ILE A 51 -10.21 -4.08 -5.68
C ILE A 51 -9.44 -4.84 -6.75
N LEU A 52 -8.69 -4.13 -7.61
CA LEU A 52 -7.87 -4.74 -8.65
C LEU A 52 -6.79 -5.65 -8.06
N MET A 53 -6.11 -5.21 -7.00
CA MET A 53 -5.08 -6.00 -6.33
C MET A 53 -5.64 -7.29 -5.73
N VAL A 54 -6.83 -7.26 -5.09
CA VAL A 54 -7.48 -8.47 -4.59
C VAL A 54 -7.82 -9.43 -5.74
N HIS A 55 -8.30 -8.91 -6.86
CA HIS A 55 -8.61 -9.74 -8.03
C HIS A 55 -7.36 -10.36 -8.66
N ILE A 56 -6.26 -9.60 -8.73
CA ILE A 56 -4.95 -10.10 -9.18
C ILE A 56 -4.44 -11.18 -8.24
N PHE A 57 -4.51 -10.97 -6.92
CA PHE A 57 -4.11 -11.96 -5.93
C PHE A 57 -4.92 -13.26 -6.07
N GLY A 58 -6.23 -13.16 -6.32
CA GLY A 58 -7.08 -14.33 -6.54
C GLY A 58 -6.72 -15.14 -7.79
N LYS A 59 -6.22 -14.51 -8.86
CA LYS A 59 -5.88 -15.19 -10.13
C LYS A 59 -4.41 -15.62 -10.24
N TYR A 60 -3.50 -14.77 -9.81
CA TYR A 60 -2.06 -14.91 -10.00
C TYR A 60 -1.30 -15.17 -8.69
N GLY A 61 -2.04 -15.32 -7.58
CA GLY A 61 -1.49 -15.59 -6.27
C GLY A 61 -0.57 -14.47 -5.77
N LEU A 62 0.34 -14.88 -4.89
CA LEU A 62 1.27 -13.97 -4.22
C LEU A 62 2.14 -13.19 -5.21
N TRP A 63 2.70 -13.88 -6.22
CA TRP A 63 3.64 -13.28 -7.16
C TRP A 63 2.99 -12.21 -8.05
N GLY A 64 1.73 -12.41 -8.47
CA GLY A 64 1.00 -11.40 -9.24
C GLY A 64 0.71 -10.14 -8.43
N ALA A 65 0.29 -10.31 -7.17
CA ALA A 65 0.09 -9.16 -6.28
C ALA A 65 1.39 -8.41 -6.00
N LEU A 66 2.49 -9.14 -5.82
CA LEU A 66 3.81 -8.56 -5.56
C LEU A 66 4.31 -7.74 -6.77
N ALA A 67 4.14 -8.26 -7.99
CA ALA A 67 4.44 -7.53 -9.21
C ALA A 67 3.59 -6.27 -9.35
N PHE A 68 2.29 -6.36 -9.06
CA PHE A 68 1.39 -5.21 -9.09
C PHE A 68 1.79 -4.13 -8.07
N CYS A 69 2.11 -4.53 -6.83
CA CYS A 69 2.61 -3.63 -5.79
C CYS A 69 3.87 -2.88 -6.23
N ILE A 70 4.85 -3.60 -6.79
CA ILE A 70 6.09 -2.99 -7.28
C ILE A 70 5.78 -1.95 -8.37
N ILE A 71 4.91 -2.26 -9.33
CA ILE A 71 4.53 -1.31 -10.39
C ILE A 71 3.86 -0.07 -9.79
N THR A 72 2.92 -0.24 -8.85
CA THR A 72 2.24 0.89 -8.21
C THR A 72 3.18 1.73 -7.35
N ASP A 73 4.10 1.12 -6.61
CA ASP A 73 5.09 1.84 -5.80
C ASP A 73 6.11 2.59 -6.68
N LEU A 74 6.52 2.01 -7.82
CA LEU A 74 7.35 2.72 -8.81
C LEU A 74 6.61 3.90 -9.44
N GLY A 75 5.33 3.73 -9.77
CA GLY A 75 4.48 4.81 -10.28
C GLY A 75 4.32 5.93 -9.25
N ALA A 76 4.08 5.59 -7.99
CA ALA A 76 4.02 6.55 -6.89
C ALA A 76 5.37 7.25 -6.69
N ALA A 77 6.48 6.51 -6.70
CA ALA A 77 7.82 7.07 -6.57
C ALA A 77 8.11 8.07 -7.69
N LEU A 78 7.78 7.75 -8.94
CA LEU A 78 7.98 8.64 -10.10
C LEU A 78 7.18 9.95 -9.99
N ILE A 79 5.95 9.89 -9.48
CA ILE A 79 5.13 11.08 -9.22
C ILE A 79 5.75 11.89 -8.07
N MET A 80 6.22 11.20 -7.02
CA MET A 80 6.81 11.81 -5.84
C MET A 80 8.22 12.36 -6.05
N THR A 81 8.99 11.89 -7.04
CA THR A 81 10.32 12.45 -7.35
C THR A 81 10.24 13.94 -7.67
N LYS A 82 9.10 14.39 -8.21
CA LYS A 82 8.82 15.81 -8.46
C LYS A 82 8.57 16.62 -7.19
N MET A 83 8.27 15.95 -6.07
CA MET A 83 7.95 16.58 -4.78
C MET A 83 9.10 16.45 -3.78
N SER A 84 9.70 15.25 -3.63
CA SER A 84 10.89 15.06 -2.80
C SER A 84 11.68 13.79 -3.13
N LEU A 85 13.00 13.94 -3.26
CA LEU A 85 13.95 12.85 -3.50
C LEU A 85 14.06 11.90 -2.28
N LYS A 86 13.87 12.45 -1.06
CA LYS A 86 13.88 11.68 0.19
C LYS A 86 12.74 10.66 0.25
N ALA A 87 11.52 11.05 -0.10
CA ALA A 87 10.36 10.17 -0.07
C ALA A 87 10.44 9.04 -1.11
N ALA A 88 11.10 9.31 -2.24
CA ALA A 88 11.40 8.27 -3.24
C ALA A 88 12.36 7.21 -2.68
N LEU A 89 13.42 7.63 -1.98
CA LEU A 89 14.36 6.71 -1.33
C LEU A 89 13.68 5.88 -0.23
N GLU A 90 12.88 6.51 0.64
CA GLU A 90 12.12 5.82 1.68
C GLU A 90 11.16 4.79 1.07
N THR A 91 10.47 5.14 -0.03
CA THR A 91 9.59 4.21 -0.76
C THR A 91 10.34 3.01 -1.32
N PHE A 92 11.52 3.22 -1.88
CA PHE A 92 12.36 2.14 -2.40
C PHE A 92 12.82 1.17 -1.30
N VAL A 93 13.25 1.70 -0.15
CA VAL A 93 13.67 0.87 1.00
C VAL A 93 12.49 0.06 1.56
N ILE A 94 11.29 0.65 1.64
CA ILE A 94 10.09 -0.04 2.10
C ILE A 94 9.70 -1.17 1.13
N ALA A 95 9.76 -0.93 -0.19
CA ALA A 95 9.46 -1.95 -1.18
C ALA A 95 10.38 -3.19 -1.02
N LEU A 96 11.68 -2.97 -0.80
CA LEU A 96 12.63 -4.04 -0.48
C LEU A 96 12.25 -4.80 0.81
N PHE A 97 11.90 -4.08 1.87
CA PHE A 97 11.47 -4.68 3.13
C PHE A 97 10.21 -5.52 2.98
N VAL A 98 9.23 -5.07 2.18
CA VAL A 98 7.99 -5.83 1.91
C VAL A 98 8.30 -7.11 1.14
N ILE A 99 9.17 -7.04 0.11
CA ILE A 99 9.60 -8.23 -0.65
C ILE A 99 10.19 -9.29 0.30
N VAL A 100 11.10 -8.86 1.19
CA VAL A 100 11.73 -9.76 2.16
C VAL A 100 10.73 -10.25 3.18
N GLY A 101 9.95 -9.36 3.79
CA GLY A 101 8.99 -9.67 4.85
C GLY A 101 7.92 -10.65 4.40
N VAL A 102 7.37 -10.48 3.20
CA VAL A 102 6.38 -11.40 2.62
C VAL A 102 6.99 -12.79 2.37
N ARG A 103 8.25 -12.84 1.93
CA ARG A 103 8.96 -14.11 1.69
C ARG A 103 9.27 -14.83 3.00
N VAL A 104 9.71 -14.09 4.03
CA VAL A 104 9.95 -14.61 5.38
C VAL A 104 8.64 -15.11 5.99
N ALA A 105 7.57 -14.32 5.94
CA ALA A 105 6.25 -14.73 6.46
C ALA A 105 5.76 -16.03 5.80
N SER A 106 5.86 -16.12 4.47
CA SER A 106 5.47 -17.34 3.73
C SER A 106 6.33 -18.56 4.10
N PHE A 107 7.62 -18.35 4.36
CA PHE A 107 8.54 -19.42 4.76
C PHE A 107 8.27 -19.91 6.18
N VAL A 108 8.09 -18.98 7.12
CA VAL A 108 7.82 -19.28 8.54
C VAL A 108 6.46 -19.96 8.68
N SER A 109 5.43 -19.50 7.97
CA SER A 109 4.11 -20.13 8.02
C SER A 109 4.14 -21.59 7.56
N LYS A 110 5.00 -21.95 6.59
CA LYS A 110 5.21 -23.35 6.17
C LYS A 110 5.98 -24.22 7.17
N PHE A 111 6.69 -23.59 8.10
CA PHE A 111 7.48 -24.29 9.12
C PHE A 111 6.66 -24.51 10.40
N ILE A 112 5.68 -23.63 10.65
CA ILE A 112 4.81 -23.69 11.83
C ILE A 112 3.53 -24.50 11.55
N PHE A 113 3.01 -24.46 10.32
CA PHE A 113 1.84 -25.21 9.85
C PHE A 113 2.21 -26.08 8.65
#